data_AF-A0A522A155-F1
#
_entry.id   AF-A0A522A155-F1
#
_cell.length_a   1.000
_cell.length_b   1.000
_cell.length_c   1.000
_cell.angle_alpha   90.00
_cell.angle_beta   90.00
_cell.angle_gamma   90.00
#
_symmetry.space_group_name_H-M   'P 1'
#
loop_
_entity.id
_entity.type
_entity.pdbx_description
1 polymer ?
#
loop_
_entity_poly.entity_id
_entity_poly.type
_entity_poly.pdbx_seq_one_letter_code
_entity_poly.pdbx_strand_id
1 'polypeptide(L)'
;MADQIADHINSQAASPSSDPNDCQLVPAGGQFKAAPGVTPLFQPHMAEKLTTAIQSLNDQGIVPVMTGGYVSQEAQDKLHTQSANLMAKPAKISAHGIGLGVDFRPNSNSPNVEAIRDAMATAGLQNGANFKNNPDPNHYFSPDAPQKQTPAMVQACADAYAKLILGDQE
;
A
#
# COMPACT_ATOMS: atom_id res chain seq x y z
N MET A 1 23.13 -4.33 -7.10
CA MET A 1 22.68 -5.63 -6.56
C MET A 1 21.26 -5.45 -5.98
N ALA A 2 20.26 -5.16 -6.82
CA ALA A 2 18.89 -4.88 -6.38
C ALA A 2 17.81 -5.56 -7.28
N ASP A 3 18.20 -6.51 -8.13
CA ASP A 3 17.38 -7.03 -9.24
C ASP A 3 16.88 -8.48 -9.07
N GLN A 4 16.93 -9.08 -7.87
CA GLN A 4 16.68 -10.53 -7.74
C GLN A 4 15.67 -10.97 -6.65
N ILE A 5 14.76 -10.10 -6.22
CA ILE A 5 13.72 -10.50 -5.22
C ILE A 5 12.33 -10.70 -5.86
N ALA A 6 12.15 -10.42 -7.16
CA ALA A 6 10.82 -10.42 -7.77
C ALA A 6 10.30 -11.80 -8.25
N ASP A 7 11.14 -12.81 -8.44
CA ASP A 7 10.77 -13.99 -9.25
C ASP A 7 10.35 -15.26 -8.47
N HIS A 8 10.21 -15.25 -7.15
CA HIS A 8 9.95 -16.49 -6.37
C HIS A 8 8.76 -16.46 -5.42
N ILE A 9 7.81 -15.53 -5.54
CA ILE A 9 6.60 -15.53 -4.72
C ILE A 9 5.39 -15.83 -5.61
N ASN A 10 5.20 -17.10 -5.95
CA ASN A 10 3.93 -17.59 -6.47
C ASN A 10 3.50 -18.84 -5.69
N SER A 11 2.21 -18.93 -5.40
CA SER A 11 1.47 -20.01 -4.74
C SER A 11 1.62 -20.20 -3.22
N GLN A 12 1.12 -19.23 -2.45
CA GLN A 12 0.34 -19.48 -1.23
C GLN A 12 -0.38 -18.19 -0.81
N ALA A 13 -1.51 -17.90 -1.45
CA ALA A 13 -2.44 -16.90 -0.94
C ALA A 13 -3.09 -17.48 0.32
N ALA A 14 -2.55 -17.16 1.49
CA ALA A 14 -3.23 -17.42 2.76
C ALA A 14 -4.59 -16.72 2.71
N SER A 15 -5.66 -17.40 3.14
CA SER A 15 -6.97 -16.78 3.25
C SER A 15 -6.86 -15.54 4.15
N PRO A 16 -7.47 -14.40 3.78
CA PRO A 16 -7.37 -13.18 4.56
C PRO A 16 -7.90 -13.43 5.98
N SER A 17 -7.06 -13.15 6.98
CA SER A 17 -7.47 -13.22 8.37
C SER A 17 -8.61 -12.22 8.61
N SER A 18 -9.67 -12.68 9.26
CA SER A 18 -10.78 -11.80 9.67
C SER A 18 -10.46 -11.02 10.95
N ASP A 19 -9.32 -11.31 11.61
CA ASP A 19 -8.87 -10.55 12.77
C ASP A 19 -8.15 -9.28 12.29
N PRO A 20 -8.69 -8.07 12.58
CA PRO A 20 -8.01 -6.83 12.21
C PRO A 20 -6.65 -6.64 12.90
N ASN A 21 -6.35 -7.42 13.95
CA ASN A 21 -5.06 -7.43 14.65
C ASN A 21 -4.08 -8.47 14.11
N ASP A 22 -4.49 -9.29 13.14
CA ASP A 22 -3.59 -10.17 12.42
C ASP A 22 -3.14 -9.46 11.15
N CYS A 23 -1.86 -9.06 11.12
CA CYS A 23 -1.31 -8.39 9.96
C CYS A 23 -0.34 -9.31 9.25
N GLN A 24 -0.69 -9.68 8.03
CA GLN A 24 0.20 -10.42 7.14
C GLN A 24 0.52 -9.55 5.94
N LEU A 25 1.70 -8.95 5.94
CA LEU A 25 2.15 -8.11 4.84
C LEU A 25 2.71 -8.99 3.71
N VAL A 26 2.10 -8.92 2.54
CA VAL A 26 2.45 -9.67 1.34
C VAL A 26 2.64 -8.71 0.15
N PRO A 27 3.48 -9.05 -0.84
CA PRO A 27 3.59 -8.25 -2.05
C PRO A 27 2.32 -8.37 -2.92
N ALA A 28 2.06 -7.34 -3.72
CA ALA A 28 1.14 -7.47 -4.85
C ALA A 28 1.83 -8.19 -6.02
N GLY A 29 1.06 -8.91 -6.84
CA GLY A 29 1.52 -9.52 -8.08
C GLY A 29 1.53 -8.56 -9.27
N GLY A 30 1.99 -9.07 -10.41
CA GLY A 30 2.14 -8.30 -11.65
C GLY A 30 3.47 -7.53 -11.74
N GLN A 31 3.64 -6.77 -12.81
CA GLN A 31 4.82 -5.96 -13.08
C GLN A 31 4.58 -4.50 -12.66
N PHE A 32 5.39 -4.02 -11.71
CA PHE A 32 5.40 -2.63 -11.29
C PHE A 32 6.81 -2.21 -10.87
N LYS A 33 7.03 -0.89 -10.74
CA LYS A 33 8.23 -0.33 -10.10
C LYS A 33 7.86 0.28 -8.77
N ALA A 34 8.74 0.17 -7.77
CA ALA A 34 8.64 0.93 -6.53
C ALA A 34 9.58 2.13 -6.59
N ALA A 35 9.09 3.33 -6.25
CA ALA A 35 9.95 4.50 -6.09
C ALA A 35 10.94 4.30 -4.93
N PRO A 36 12.08 5.02 -4.90
CA PRO A 36 13.06 4.88 -3.82
C PRO A 36 12.43 5.06 -2.43
N GLY A 37 12.69 4.11 -1.53
CA GLY A 37 12.17 4.13 -0.15
C GLY A 37 10.72 3.66 0.01
N VAL A 38 10.06 3.21 -1.06
CA VAL A 38 8.72 2.61 -0.98
C VAL A 38 8.84 1.14 -0.59
N THR A 39 8.02 0.72 0.39
CA THR A 39 7.87 -0.68 0.79
C THR A 39 6.57 -1.24 0.17
N PRO A 40 6.63 -2.01 -0.93
CA PRO A 40 5.44 -2.44 -1.67
C PRO A 40 4.79 -3.69 -1.05
N LEU A 41 4.48 -3.61 0.25
CA LEU A 41 3.83 -4.68 1.01
C LEU A 41 2.45 -4.24 1.47
N PHE A 42 1.51 -5.19 1.53
CA PHE A 42 0.09 -4.93 1.76
C PHE A 42 -0.55 -6.06 2.54
N GLN A 43 -1.67 -5.81 3.22
CA GLN A 43 -2.51 -6.90 3.71
C GLN A 43 -3.02 -7.75 2.54
N PRO A 44 -3.34 -9.05 2.72
CA PRO A 44 -3.59 -9.96 1.61
C PRO A 44 -4.74 -9.52 0.69
N HIS A 45 -5.84 -9.04 1.26
CA HIS A 45 -6.97 -8.57 0.48
C HIS A 45 -6.68 -7.28 -0.30
N MET A 46 -5.82 -6.40 0.23
CA MET A 46 -5.34 -5.21 -0.50
C MET A 46 -4.40 -5.63 -1.63
N ALA A 47 -3.50 -6.59 -1.37
CA ALA A 47 -2.60 -7.14 -2.37
C ALA A 47 -3.35 -7.81 -3.52
N GLU A 48 -4.44 -8.54 -3.25
CA GLU A 48 -5.27 -9.17 -4.28
C GLU A 48 -5.91 -8.14 -5.23
N LYS A 49 -6.55 -7.10 -4.67
CA LYS A 49 -7.14 -6.00 -5.46
C LYS A 49 -6.06 -5.27 -6.25
N LEU A 50 -4.93 -4.98 -5.62
CA LEU A 50 -3.82 -4.30 -6.27
C LEU A 50 -3.20 -5.16 -7.40
N THR A 51 -3.11 -6.47 -7.21
CA THR A 51 -2.68 -7.43 -8.24
C THR A 51 -3.60 -7.37 -9.45
N THR A 52 -4.92 -7.36 -9.22
CA THR A 52 -5.92 -7.24 -10.29
C THR A 52 -5.74 -5.93 -11.08
N ALA A 53 -5.54 -4.80 -10.38
CA ALA A 53 -5.32 -3.51 -11.02
C ALA A 53 -4.01 -3.47 -11.81
N ILE A 54 -2.91 -3.98 -11.24
CA ILE A 54 -1.59 -4.00 -11.88
C ILE A 54 -1.61 -4.90 -13.13
N GLN A 55 -2.23 -6.08 -13.06
CA GLN A 55 -2.36 -6.97 -14.20
C GLN A 55 -3.15 -6.31 -15.34
N SER A 56 -4.27 -5.65 -15.03
CA SER A 56 -5.04 -4.88 -16.02
C SER A 56 -4.21 -3.79 -16.71
N LEU A 57 -3.31 -3.13 -15.97
CA LEU A 57 -2.38 -2.15 -16.55
C LEU A 57 -1.30 -2.83 -17.40
N ASN A 58 -0.75 -3.95 -16.94
CA ASN A 58 0.27 -4.69 -17.69
C ASN A 58 -0.27 -5.23 -19.01
N ASP A 59 -1.53 -5.66 -19.05
CA ASP A 59 -2.23 -6.08 -20.27
C ASP A 59 -2.36 -4.94 -21.30
N GLN A 60 -2.31 -3.69 -20.83
CA GLN A 60 -2.28 -2.48 -21.66
C GLN A 60 -0.84 -2.02 -22.00
N GLY A 61 0.18 -2.78 -21.59
CA GLY A 61 1.58 -2.41 -21.74
C GLY A 61 2.06 -1.32 -20.77
N ILE A 62 1.30 -1.06 -19.70
CA ILE A 62 1.62 -0.06 -18.67
C ILE A 62 2.27 -0.77 -17.47
N VAL A 63 3.48 -0.35 -17.13
CA VAL A 63 4.17 -0.73 -15.89
C VAL A 63 4.08 0.46 -14.93
N PRO A 64 3.17 0.45 -13.94
CA PRO A 64 3.00 1.59 -13.05
C PRO A 64 4.17 1.74 -12.09
N VAL A 65 4.41 2.97 -11.63
CA VAL A 65 5.37 3.30 -10.57
C VAL A 65 4.61 3.58 -9.29
N MET A 66 4.73 2.67 -8.34
CA MET A 66 4.22 2.82 -6.99
C MET A 66 5.08 3.82 -6.21
N THR A 67 4.41 4.82 -5.64
CA THR A 67 5.04 5.94 -4.91
C THR A 67 4.74 5.93 -3.42
N GLY A 68 3.90 4.99 -2.96
CA GLY A 68 3.61 4.75 -1.55
C GLY A 68 3.05 3.34 -1.37
N GLY A 69 3.45 2.69 -0.28
CA GLY A 69 3.04 1.33 0.11
C GLY A 69 2.97 1.24 1.63
N TYR A 70 3.37 0.13 2.25
CA TYR A 70 3.46 0.05 3.70
C TYR A 70 4.42 1.11 4.29
N VAL A 71 4.04 1.72 5.40
CA VAL A 71 4.86 2.68 6.16
C VAL A 71 4.91 2.21 7.61
N SER A 72 6.12 1.96 8.14
CA SER A 72 6.28 1.63 9.56
C SER A 72 5.91 2.81 10.46
N GLN A 73 5.56 2.55 11.72
CA GLN A 73 5.27 3.63 12.68
C GLN A 73 6.45 4.61 12.82
N GLU A 74 7.70 4.14 12.83
CA GLU A 74 8.88 5.01 12.88
C GLU A 74 8.98 5.93 11.64
N ALA A 75 8.67 5.40 10.45
CA ALA A 75 8.63 6.20 9.23
C ALA A 75 7.43 7.18 9.23
N GLN A 76 6.28 6.76 9.76
CA GLN A 76 5.09 7.60 9.96
C GLN A 76 5.39 8.76 10.92
N ASP A 77 6.10 8.51 12.02
CA ASP A 77 6.50 9.52 13.00
C ASP A 77 7.51 10.52 12.41
N LYS A 78 8.49 10.04 11.63
CA LYS A 78 9.40 10.92 10.88
C LYS A 78 8.63 11.80 9.89
N LEU A 79 7.67 11.24 9.14
CA LEU A 79 6.83 12.00 8.22
C LEU A 79 5.95 13.03 8.94
N HIS A 80 5.36 12.68 10.08
CA HIS A 80 4.57 13.62 10.89
C HIS A 80 5.43 14.78 11.41
N THR A 81 6.66 14.49 11.84
CA THR A 81 7.59 15.53 12.32
C THR A 81 8.03 16.46 11.19
N GLN A 82 8.28 15.92 10.00
CA GLN A 82 8.64 16.70 8.80
C GLN A 82 7.46 17.48 8.21
N SER A 83 6.23 16.96 8.36
CA SER A 83 5.01 17.52 7.78
C SER A 83 4.17 18.33 8.78
N ALA A 84 4.66 18.54 10.00
CA ALA A 84 3.92 19.20 11.10
C ALA A 84 3.41 20.61 10.74
N ASN A 85 4.01 21.26 9.74
CA ASN A 85 3.60 22.57 9.24
C ASN A 85 2.74 22.54 7.96
N LEU A 86 2.51 21.35 7.36
CA LEU A 86 1.81 21.17 6.09
C LEU A 86 0.45 20.49 6.23
N MET A 87 0.15 19.88 7.38
CA MET A 87 -1.16 19.26 7.64
C MET A 87 -1.81 19.84 8.89
N ALA A 88 -3.00 20.43 8.74
CA ALA A 88 -3.75 21.05 9.84
C ALA A 88 -4.14 20.06 10.96
N LYS A 89 -4.20 18.76 10.65
CA LYS A 89 -4.39 17.67 11.61
C LYS A 89 -3.98 16.34 10.95
N PRO A 90 -2.89 15.69 11.39
CA PRO A 90 -2.53 14.37 10.88
C PRO A 90 -3.69 13.39 11.10
N ALA A 91 -3.91 12.49 10.14
CA ALA A 91 -4.79 11.34 10.39
C ALA A 91 -4.25 10.60 11.62
N LYS A 92 -5.14 10.22 12.55
CA LYS A 92 -4.71 9.54 13.77
C LYS A 92 -3.99 8.23 13.45
N ILE A 93 -4.39 7.55 12.37
CA ILE A 93 -3.74 6.37 11.79
C ILE A 93 -3.91 6.43 10.26
N SER A 94 -2.86 6.04 9.52
CA SER A 94 -2.80 6.02 8.06
C SER A 94 -3.08 4.63 7.52
N ALA A 95 -3.81 4.52 6.39
CA ALA A 95 -4.02 3.25 5.70
C ALA A 95 -2.69 2.58 5.28
N HIS A 96 -1.65 3.37 5.00
CA HIS A 96 -0.30 2.85 4.75
C HIS A 96 0.30 2.14 5.97
N GLY A 97 0.01 2.62 7.17
CA GLY A 97 0.51 2.06 8.43
C GLY A 97 -0.03 0.66 8.75
N ILE A 98 -1.07 0.24 8.05
CA ILE A 98 -1.68 -1.08 8.18
C ILE A 98 -1.71 -1.87 6.86
N GLY A 99 -0.93 -1.44 5.86
CA GLY A 99 -0.83 -2.14 4.57
C GLY A 99 -2.11 -2.10 3.72
N LEU A 100 -2.99 -1.12 3.95
CA LEU A 100 -4.26 -0.94 3.23
C LEU A 100 -4.30 0.29 2.32
N GLY A 101 -3.17 0.98 2.17
CA GLY A 101 -3.02 2.16 1.33
C GLY A 101 -1.90 1.99 0.31
N VAL A 102 -2.10 2.56 -0.88
CA VAL A 102 -1.11 2.62 -1.96
C VAL A 102 -1.21 3.96 -2.67
N ASP A 103 -0.07 4.52 -3.09
CA ASP A 103 -0.04 5.80 -3.80
C ASP A 103 0.59 5.69 -5.20
N PHE A 104 -0.01 6.38 -6.18
CA PHE A 104 0.52 6.53 -7.54
C PHE A 104 0.55 8.01 -7.96
N ARG A 105 1.69 8.69 -7.79
CA ARG A 105 1.81 10.13 -8.13
C ARG A 105 1.92 10.38 -9.64
N PRO A 106 1.42 11.53 -10.15
CA PRO A 106 1.38 11.82 -11.58
C PRO A 106 2.77 11.94 -12.22
N ASN A 107 3.74 12.53 -11.51
CA ASN A 107 5.08 12.75 -12.04
C ASN A 107 5.81 11.44 -12.39
N SER A 108 5.48 10.34 -11.71
CA SER A 108 6.08 9.02 -11.95
C SER A 108 5.26 8.16 -12.90
N ASN A 109 4.06 8.60 -13.27
CA ASN A 109 3.08 7.77 -13.99
C ASN A 109 2.48 8.46 -15.23
N SER A 110 2.81 9.72 -15.51
CA SER A 110 2.41 10.40 -16.74
C SER A 110 2.95 9.64 -17.97
N PRO A 111 2.13 9.42 -19.02
CA PRO A 111 0.77 9.93 -19.22
C PRO A 111 -0.37 9.04 -18.66
N ASN A 112 -0.06 7.93 -17.99
CA ASN A 112 -0.98 6.84 -17.66
C ASN A 112 -1.86 7.06 -16.41
N VAL A 113 -1.98 8.30 -15.92
CA VAL A 113 -2.67 8.59 -14.64
C VAL A 113 -4.13 8.17 -14.66
N GLU A 114 -4.83 8.40 -15.77
CA GLU A 114 -6.24 8.02 -15.92
C GLU A 114 -6.42 6.51 -15.97
N ALA A 115 -5.58 5.81 -16.75
CA ALA A 115 -5.61 4.35 -16.82
C ALA A 115 -5.37 3.70 -15.44
N ILE A 116 -4.44 4.25 -14.65
CA ILE A 116 -4.19 3.79 -13.28
C ILE A 116 -5.43 3.98 -12.41
N ARG A 117 -6.03 5.18 -12.42
CA ARG A 117 -7.24 5.46 -11.64
C ARG A 117 -8.36 4.48 -12.00
N ASP A 118 -8.58 4.25 -13.28
CA ASP A 118 -9.67 3.40 -13.77
C ASP A 118 -9.42 1.92 -13.45
N ALA A 119 -8.16 1.46 -13.53
CA ALA A 119 -7.77 0.11 -13.10
C ALA A 119 -7.98 -0.12 -11.59
N MET A 120 -7.59 0.86 -10.75
CA MET A 120 -7.80 0.78 -9.30
C MET A 120 -9.28 0.76 -8.94
N ALA A 121 -10.09 1.61 -9.57
CA ALA A 121 -11.54 1.62 -9.39
C ALA A 121 -12.19 0.29 -9.81
N THR A 122 -11.74 -0.27 -10.95
CA THR A 122 -12.23 -1.57 -11.45
C THR A 122 -11.88 -2.72 -10.49
N ALA A 123 -10.72 -2.67 -9.85
CA ALA A 123 -10.33 -3.62 -8.80
C ALA A 123 -11.08 -3.41 -7.45
N GLY A 124 -11.97 -2.42 -7.39
CA GLY A 124 -12.78 -2.13 -6.21
C GLY A 124 -12.04 -1.37 -5.12
N LEU A 125 -10.94 -0.68 -5.44
CA LEU A 125 -10.27 0.24 -4.52
C LEU A 125 -10.97 1.60 -4.51
N GLN A 126 -11.00 2.24 -3.34
CA GLN A 126 -11.50 3.60 -3.19
C GLN A 126 -10.35 4.60 -3.42
N ASN A 127 -10.68 5.76 -4.01
CA ASN A 127 -9.72 6.84 -4.24
C ASN A 127 -9.89 7.94 -3.19
N GLY A 128 -8.78 8.42 -2.64
CA GLY A 128 -8.70 9.47 -1.63
C GLY A 128 -9.11 10.87 -2.10
N ALA A 129 -9.34 11.08 -3.41
CA ALA A 129 -9.91 12.32 -3.97
C ALA A 129 -11.25 12.68 -3.33
N ASN A 130 -11.97 11.69 -2.80
CA ASN A 130 -13.28 11.89 -2.17
C ASN A 130 -13.19 12.19 -0.66
N PHE A 131 -11.99 12.31 -0.09
CA PHE A 131 -11.82 12.68 1.32
C PHE A 131 -12.32 14.10 1.58
N LYS A 132 -13.32 14.23 2.45
CA LYS A 132 -14.00 15.50 2.74
C LYS A 132 -13.07 16.63 3.18
N ASN A 133 -12.05 16.32 3.97
CA ASN A 133 -11.23 17.34 4.64
C ASN A 133 -9.82 17.51 4.03
N ASN A 134 -9.35 16.55 3.22
CA ASN A 134 -8.03 16.57 2.55
C ASN A 134 -8.07 15.60 1.35
N PRO A 135 -8.63 16.00 0.20
CA PRO A 135 -8.61 15.17 -1.01
C PRO A 135 -7.18 14.77 -1.38
N ASP A 136 -6.97 13.46 -1.58
CA ASP A 136 -5.71 12.92 -2.08
C ASP A 136 -5.97 12.03 -3.31
N PRO A 137 -5.90 12.57 -4.53
CA PRO A 137 -6.24 11.83 -5.74
C PRO A 137 -5.24 10.73 -6.10
N ASN A 138 -4.08 10.71 -5.46
CA ASN A 138 -3.04 9.73 -5.71
C ASN A 138 -3.17 8.51 -4.80
N HIS A 139 -3.97 8.64 -3.73
CA HIS A 139 -4.14 7.63 -2.70
C HIS A 139 -5.28 6.68 -3.02
N TYR A 140 -5.01 5.38 -2.90
CA TYR A 140 -6.01 4.33 -3.06
C TYR A 140 -5.99 3.41 -1.85
N PHE A 141 -7.16 2.96 -1.43
CA PHE A 141 -7.30 2.11 -0.25
C PHE A 141 -8.41 1.09 -0.40
N SER A 142 -8.29 -0.01 0.33
CA SER A 142 -9.31 -1.04 0.37
C SER A 142 -10.59 -0.52 1.06
N PRO A 143 -11.79 -0.69 0.48
CA PRO A 143 -13.04 -0.39 1.17
C PRO A 143 -13.28 -1.29 2.39
N ASP A 144 -12.62 -2.44 2.42
CA ASP A 144 -12.67 -3.41 3.53
C ASP A 144 -11.79 -2.97 4.71
N ALA A 145 -11.06 -1.86 4.57
CA ALA A 145 -10.34 -1.26 5.67
C ALA A 145 -11.32 -0.93 6.80
N PRO A 146 -11.02 -1.34 8.06
CA PRO A 146 -11.89 -1.02 9.17
C PRO A 146 -12.04 0.49 9.27
N GLN A 147 -13.30 0.95 9.41
CA GLN A 147 -13.65 2.36 9.47
C GLN A 147 -12.92 3.11 10.60
N LYS A 148 -12.44 2.37 11.60
CA LYS A 148 -11.56 2.86 12.66
C LYS A 148 -10.35 1.95 12.77
N GLN A 149 -9.26 2.39 12.18
CA GLN A 149 -7.94 1.82 12.43
C GLN A 149 -7.57 2.06 13.91
N THR A 150 -6.85 1.13 14.54
CA THR A 150 -6.44 1.25 15.96
C THR A 150 -4.92 1.15 16.11
N PRO A 151 -4.32 1.69 17.18
CA PRO A 151 -2.88 1.56 17.41
C PRO A 151 -2.42 0.09 17.46
N ALA A 152 -3.27 -0.82 17.94
CA ALA A 152 -2.99 -2.24 17.97
C ALA A 152 -2.81 -2.82 16.55
N MET A 153 -3.61 -2.39 15.58
CA MET A 153 -3.45 -2.82 14.19
C MET A 153 -2.12 -2.35 13.59
N VAL A 154 -1.73 -1.11 13.90
CA VAL A 154 -0.46 -0.55 13.43
C VAL A 154 0.71 -1.32 14.02
N GLN A 155 0.65 -1.62 15.33
CA GLN A 155 1.66 -2.43 16.00
C GLN A 155 1.75 -3.83 15.39
N ALA A 156 0.62 -4.50 15.15
CA ALA A 156 0.59 -5.81 14.52
C ALA A 156 1.27 -5.81 13.14
N CYS A 157 1.02 -4.79 12.32
CA CYS A 157 1.70 -4.66 11.03
C CYS A 157 3.18 -4.32 11.14
N ALA A 158 3.57 -3.53 12.16
CA ALA A 158 4.98 -3.27 12.45
C ALA A 158 5.72 -4.56 12.85
N ASP A 159 5.11 -5.38 13.70
CA ASP A 159 5.68 -6.66 14.12
C ASP A 159 5.79 -7.64 12.93
N ALA A 160 4.76 -7.70 12.09
CA ALA A 160 4.77 -8.50 10.87
C ALA A 160 5.87 -8.06 9.89
N TYR A 161 6.01 -6.75 9.69
CA TYR A 161 7.09 -6.20 8.87
C TYR A 161 8.47 -6.54 9.45
N ALA A 162 8.66 -6.38 10.77
CA ALA A 162 9.91 -6.70 11.44
C ALA A 162 10.34 -8.15 11.23
N LYS A 163 9.41 -9.11 11.32
CA LYS A 163 9.66 -10.53 11.03
C LYS A 163 10.14 -10.75 9.59
N LEU A 164 9.53 -10.06 8.62
CA LEU A 164 9.92 -10.17 7.21
C LEU A 164 11.34 -9.64 6.93
N ILE A 165 11.75 -8.55 7.58
CA ILE A 165 13.06 -7.92 7.32
C ILE A 165 14.21 -8.47 8.17
N LEU A 166 13.93 -8.95 9.38
CA LEU A 166 14.94 -9.52 10.27
C LEU A 166 15.13 -11.02 10.02
N GLY A 167 14.18 -11.67 9.34
CA GLY A 167 14.09 -13.12 9.22
C GLY A 167 13.66 -13.75 10.55
N ASP A 168 13.02 -14.92 10.49
CA ASP A 168 12.83 -15.76 11.68
C ASP A 168 14.21 -16.26 12.15
N GLN A 169 14.93 -15.44 12.90
CA GLN A 169 16.15 -15.85 13.60
C GLN A 169 15.79 -16.58 14.90
N GLU A 170 15.05 -17.68 14.78
CA GLU A 170 14.86 -18.67 15.84
C GLU A 170 15.72 -19.92 15.59
#